data_AF-A0A6N8BDB6-F1
#
_entry.id   AF-A0A6N8BDB6-F1
#
_cell.length_a   1.000
_cell.length_b   1.000
_cell.length_c   1.000
_cell.angle_alpha   90.00
_cell.angle_beta   90.00
_cell.angle_gamma   90.00
#
_symmetry.space_group_name_H-M   'P 1'
#
loop_
_entity.id
_entity.type
_entity.pdbx_description
1 polymer ?
#
loop_
_entity_poly.entity_id
_entity_poly.type
_entity_poly.pdbx_seq_one_letter_code
_entity_poly.pdbx_strand_id
1 'polypeptide(L)'
;MKEYGHRAVYELDIINPRWREDPTYLLNIIGSTLDTADLSKLKTEQKEKCEQAWKEIREKVPSRKHKSIKKLVGKAQSGAAVREKTKSVLAEAMEAYRMIAQELGIRFYERGFIENREDVYFCTWPELTSIINGAWDGTGLQYLISDRKATKEEMERISPPDIILGQVPKYAETITIL
;
A
#
# COMPACT_ATOMS: atom_id res chain seq x y z
N MET A 1 16.96 -3.03 -4.43
CA MET A 1 16.92 -3.66 -3.09
C MET A 1 17.32 -2.72 -1.94
N LYS A 2 18.41 -1.94 -2.01
CA LYS A 2 18.81 -1.05 -0.89
C LYS A 2 17.82 0.09 -0.65
N GLU A 3 17.52 0.86 -1.70
CA GLU A 3 16.68 2.07 -1.62
C GLU A 3 15.17 1.76 -1.58
N TYR A 4 14.70 0.87 -2.46
CA TYR A 4 13.27 0.56 -2.61
C TYR A 4 12.87 -0.83 -2.08
N GLY A 5 13.75 -1.51 -1.34
CA GLY A 5 13.46 -2.87 -0.85
C GLY A 5 12.32 -2.94 0.17
N HIS A 6 12.06 -1.83 0.87
CA HIS A 6 10.98 -1.66 1.85
C HIS A 6 9.58 -1.59 1.21
N ARG A 7 9.51 -1.44 -0.11
CA ARG A 7 8.25 -1.35 -0.86
C ARG A 7 7.64 -2.74 -1.01
N ALA A 8 6.33 -2.78 -1.21
CA ALA A 8 5.58 -4.02 -1.45
C ALA A 8 4.27 -3.74 -2.20
N VAL A 9 3.63 -4.80 -2.68
CA VAL A 9 2.20 -4.75 -3.00
C VAL A 9 1.44 -4.69 -1.67
N TYR A 10 0.47 -3.79 -1.54
CA TYR A 10 -0.27 -3.54 -0.29
C TYR A 10 0.63 -3.22 0.92
N GLU A 11 1.68 -2.43 0.70
CA GLU A 11 2.76 -2.17 1.68
C GLU A 11 2.37 -1.53 3.01
N LEU A 12 1.15 -0.99 3.13
CA LEU A 12 0.64 -0.47 4.41
C LEU A 12 0.13 -1.57 5.34
N ASP A 13 -0.11 -2.77 4.83
CA ASP A 13 -0.38 -3.94 5.63
C ASP A 13 0.94 -4.69 5.87
N ILE A 14 1.31 -4.83 7.14
CA ILE A 14 2.58 -5.43 7.56
C ILE A 14 2.63 -6.93 7.33
N ILE A 15 1.51 -7.61 7.00
CA ILE A 15 1.50 -9.04 6.66
C ILE A 15 2.20 -9.31 5.34
N ASN A 16 2.20 -8.35 4.41
CA ASN A 16 2.73 -8.52 3.06
C ASN A 16 4.27 -8.45 3.05
N PRO A 17 4.93 -9.34 2.28
CA PRO A 17 6.37 -9.36 2.19
C PRO A 17 6.91 -8.13 1.46
N ARG A 18 8.04 -7.62 1.94
CA ARG A 18 8.77 -6.53 1.29
C ARG A 18 9.51 -7.06 0.07
N TRP A 19 9.74 -6.23 -0.95
CA TRP A 19 10.48 -6.64 -2.15
C TRP A 19 11.87 -7.19 -1.84
N ARG A 20 12.50 -6.74 -0.74
CA ARG A 20 13.77 -7.30 -0.29
C ARG A 20 13.64 -8.74 0.25
N GLU A 21 12.49 -9.09 0.81
CA GLU A 21 12.17 -10.42 1.34
C GLU A 21 11.71 -11.36 0.22
N ASP A 22 10.83 -10.87 -0.66
CA ASP A 22 10.35 -11.59 -1.84
C ASP A 22 10.33 -10.65 -3.07
N PRO A 23 11.29 -10.79 -4.00
CA PRO A 23 11.35 -9.99 -5.21
C PRO A 23 10.45 -10.51 -6.35
N THR A 24 9.75 -11.62 -6.17
CA THR A 24 9.04 -12.34 -7.26
C THR A 24 8.10 -11.43 -8.04
N TYR A 25 7.29 -10.62 -7.35
CA TYR A 25 6.39 -9.66 -8.00
C TYR A 25 7.15 -8.69 -8.90
N LEU A 26 8.25 -8.11 -8.40
CA LEU A 26 9.05 -7.14 -9.13
C LEU A 26 9.71 -7.78 -10.36
N LEU A 27 10.25 -8.99 -10.20
CA LEU A 27 10.88 -9.75 -11.29
C LEU A 27 9.87 -10.09 -12.38
N ASN A 28 8.63 -10.45 -12.02
CA ASN A 28 7.56 -10.71 -12.98
C ASN A 28 7.19 -9.46 -13.78
N ILE A 29 7.07 -8.30 -13.11
CA ILE A 29 6.80 -7.02 -13.81
C ILE A 29 7.94 -6.67 -14.76
N ILE A 30 9.19 -6.78 -14.31
CA ILE A 30 10.37 -6.51 -15.16
C ILE A 30 10.33 -7.45 -16.37
N GLY A 31 10.19 -8.77 -16.15
CA GLY A 31 10.12 -9.76 -17.22
C GLY A 31 9.02 -9.46 -18.24
N SER A 32 7.81 -9.12 -17.77
CA SER A 32 6.67 -8.80 -18.65
C SER A 32 6.84 -7.50 -19.45
N THR A 33 7.75 -6.62 -19.04
CA THR A 33 7.94 -5.29 -19.65
C THR A 33 9.22 -5.15 -20.45
N LEU A 34 10.11 -6.15 -20.46
CA LEU A 34 11.42 -6.10 -21.13
C LEU A 34 11.34 -5.68 -22.60
N ASP A 35 10.40 -6.24 -23.36
CA ASP A 35 10.29 -5.99 -24.80
C ASP A 35 9.50 -4.72 -25.14
N THR A 36 8.75 -4.17 -24.19
CA THR A 36 7.80 -3.06 -24.43
C THR A 36 8.20 -1.76 -23.73
N ALA A 37 9.10 -1.81 -22.75
CA ALA A 37 9.53 -0.65 -21.99
C ALA A 37 10.40 0.28 -22.84
N ASP A 38 9.82 1.42 -23.25
CA ASP A 38 10.54 2.49 -23.94
C ASP A 38 10.41 3.82 -23.18
N LEU A 39 11.43 4.14 -22.39
CA LEU A 39 11.49 5.40 -21.63
C LEU A 39 11.55 6.63 -22.53
N SER A 40 12.13 6.51 -23.73
CA SER A 40 12.27 7.63 -24.66
C SER A 40 10.93 8.00 -25.28
N LYS A 41 10.17 6.99 -25.71
CA LYS A 41 8.80 7.13 -26.19
C LYS A 41 7.89 7.71 -25.11
N LEU A 42 7.94 7.17 -23.89
CA LEU A 42 7.14 7.66 -22.77
C LEU A 42 7.41 9.15 -22.44
N LYS A 43 8.67 9.58 -22.46
CA LYS A 43 9.04 11.00 -22.28
C LYS A 43 8.53 11.87 -23.43
N THR A 44 8.59 11.37 -24.66
CA THR A 44 8.12 12.06 -25.85
C THR A 44 6.60 12.26 -25.78
N GLU A 45 5.84 11.21 -25.49
CA GLU A 45 4.38 11.27 -25.32
C GLU A 45 3.96 12.23 -24.18
N GLN A 46 4.69 12.25 -23.06
CA GLN A 46 4.43 13.20 -21.98
C GLN A 46 4.65 14.64 -22.41
N LYS A 47 5.70 14.91 -23.18
CA LYS A 47 5.99 16.24 -23.71
C LYS A 47 4.90 16.69 -24.69
N GLU A 48 4.52 15.83 -25.63
CA GLU A 48 3.47 16.10 -26.61
C GLU A 48 2.12 16.39 -25.93
N LYS A 49 1.73 15.58 -24.94
CA LYS A 49 0.51 15.82 -24.14
C LYS A 49 0.55 17.17 -23.42
N CYS A 50 1.70 17.53 -22.86
CA CYS A 50 1.88 18.83 -22.19
C CYS A 50 1.77 20.00 -23.18
N GLU A 51 2.40 19.90 -24.34
CA GLU A 51 2.36 20.91 -25.39
C GLU A 51 0.95 21.10 -25.95
N GLN A 52 0.23 20.01 -26.20
CA GLN A 52 -1.15 20.00 -26.64
C GLN A 52 -2.08 20.65 -25.60
N ALA A 53 -1.96 20.28 -24.32
CA ALA A 53 -2.73 20.92 -23.25
C ALA A 53 -2.47 22.44 -23.18
N TRP A 54 -1.21 22.88 -23.35
CA TRP A 54 -0.89 24.30 -23.37
C TRP A 54 -1.39 25.02 -24.63
N LYS A 55 -1.47 24.34 -25.77
CA LYS A 55 -2.10 24.88 -26.98
C LYS A 55 -3.57 25.18 -26.73
N GLU A 56 -4.31 24.23 -26.15
CA GLU A 56 -5.72 24.42 -25.80
C GLU A 56 -5.94 25.54 -24.79
N ILE A 57 -5.06 25.67 -23.78
CA ILE A 57 -5.12 26.78 -22.83
C ILE A 57 -4.92 28.13 -23.54
N ARG A 58 -3.98 28.22 -24.48
CA ARG A 58 -3.75 29.46 -25.24
C ARG A 58 -4.95 29.85 -26.11
N GLU A 59 -5.64 28.87 -26.68
CA GLU A 59 -6.82 29.09 -27.53
C GLU A 59 -8.06 29.47 -26.71
N LYS A 60 -8.28 28.83 -25.56
CA LYS A 60 -9.54 28.94 -24.79
C LYS A 60 -9.49 29.90 -23.60
N VAL A 61 -8.30 30.33 -23.15
CA VAL A 61 -8.15 31.13 -21.93
C VAL A 61 -7.46 32.48 -22.21
N PRO A 62 -7.99 33.60 -21.66
CA PRO A 62 -7.33 34.90 -21.79
C PRO A 62 -5.88 34.91 -21.28
N SER A 63 -4.97 35.53 -22.04
CA SER A 63 -3.53 35.59 -21.77
C SER A 63 -3.17 36.06 -20.36
N ARG A 64 -3.93 37.01 -19.80
CA ARG A 64 -3.78 37.50 -18.42
C ARG A 64 -3.85 36.42 -17.34
N LYS A 65 -4.50 35.28 -17.61
CA LYS A 65 -4.63 34.15 -16.66
C LYS A 65 -3.50 33.12 -16.80
N HIS A 66 -2.74 33.13 -17.89
CA HIS A 66 -1.74 32.07 -18.20
C HIS A 66 -0.67 31.96 -17.12
N LYS A 67 -0.16 33.09 -16.60
CA LYS A 67 0.84 33.11 -15.51
C LYS A 67 0.30 32.45 -14.23
N SER A 68 -0.96 32.72 -13.90
CA SER A 68 -1.63 32.13 -12.73
C SER A 68 -1.84 30.63 -12.90
N ILE A 69 -2.27 30.18 -14.09
CA ILE A 69 -2.42 28.75 -14.41
C ILE A 69 -1.07 28.04 -14.30
N LYS A 70 -0.01 28.59 -14.90
CA LYS A 70 1.34 28.00 -14.82
C LYS A 70 1.80 27.86 -13.36
N LYS A 71 1.52 28.86 -12.52
CA LYS A 71 1.81 28.82 -11.09
C LYS A 71 1.01 27.73 -10.36
N LEU A 72 -0.27 27.59 -10.66
CA LEU A 72 -1.13 26.55 -10.07
C LEU A 72 -0.69 25.15 -10.48
N VAL A 73 -0.36 24.94 -11.76
CA VAL A 73 0.20 23.66 -12.24
C VAL A 73 1.49 23.31 -11.51
N GLY A 74 2.42 24.27 -11.38
CA GLY A 74 3.65 24.05 -10.63
C GLY A 74 3.39 23.66 -9.17
N LYS A 75 2.45 24.35 -8.50
CA LYS A 75 2.03 23.98 -7.12
C LYS A 75 1.42 22.59 -7.05
N ALA A 76 0.58 22.23 -8.01
CA ALA A 76 -0.05 20.91 -8.06
C ALA A 76 0.99 19.79 -8.26
N GLN A 77 1.97 20.00 -9.13
CA GLN A 77 3.08 19.06 -9.35
C GLN A 77 3.94 18.90 -8.08
N SER A 78 4.32 20.01 -7.45
CA SER A 78 5.05 19.96 -6.17
C SER A 78 4.23 19.27 -5.08
N GLY A 79 2.93 19.55 -4.99
CA GLY A 79 2.03 18.90 -4.03
C GLY A 79 1.93 17.39 -4.25
N ALA A 80 1.82 16.94 -5.50
CA ALA A 80 1.82 15.53 -5.85
C ALA A 80 3.15 14.85 -5.44
N ALA A 81 4.30 15.51 -5.71
CA ALA A 81 5.61 14.98 -5.32
C ALA A 81 5.75 14.86 -3.80
N VAL A 82 5.27 15.84 -3.03
CA VAL A 82 5.27 15.77 -1.56
C VAL A 82 4.38 14.63 -1.08
N ARG A 83 3.19 14.45 -1.64
CA ARG A 83 2.27 13.36 -1.28
C ARG A 83 2.93 11.99 -1.48
N GLU A 84 3.53 11.75 -2.64
CA GLU A 84 4.21 10.48 -2.93
C GLU A 84 5.40 10.25 -2.00
N LYS A 85 6.16 11.31 -1.67
CA LYS A 85 7.24 11.22 -0.69
C LYS A 85 6.73 10.86 0.69
N THR A 86 5.67 11.51 1.18
CA THR A 86 5.05 11.20 2.47
C THR A 86 4.58 9.74 2.52
N LYS A 87 3.94 9.24 1.46
CA LYS A 87 3.54 7.84 1.38
C LYS A 87 4.73 6.89 1.41
N SER A 88 5.84 7.24 0.74
CA SER A 88 7.05 6.41 0.78
C SER A 88 7.66 6.34 2.18
N VAL A 89 7.70 7.45 2.91
CA VAL A 89 8.19 7.48 4.30
C VAL A 89 7.28 6.64 5.21
N LEU A 90 5.95 6.70 5.01
CA LEU A 90 5.02 5.84 5.74
C LEU A 90 5.29 4.36 5.46
N ALA A 91 5.53 3.98 4.21
CA ALA A 91 5.85 2.59 3.85
C ALA A 91 7.16 2.09 4.49
N GLU A 92 8.17 2.96 4.57
CA GLU A 92 9.42 2.67 5.30
C GLU A 92 9.17 2.45 6.80
N ALA A 93 8.31 3.27 7.43
CA ALA A 93 7.90 3.04 8.81
C ALA A 93 7.17 1.70 9.00
N MET A 94 6.34 1.28 8.02
CA MET A 94 5.68 -0.03 8.05
C MET A 94 6.65 -1.21 7.90
N GLU A 95 7.82 -1.03 7.27
CA GLU A 95 8.88 -2.05 7.28
C GLU A 95 9.43 -2.22 8.69
N ALA A 96 9.66 -1.14 9.44
CA ALA A 96 10.15 -1.21 10.82
C ALA A 96 9.16 -1.95 11.74
N TYR A 97 7.85 -1.68 11.62
CA TYR A 97 6.83 -2.42 12.37
C TYR A 97 6.80 -3.90 12.00
N ARG A 98 6.96 -4.23 10.72
CA ARG A 98 7.03 -5.62 10.26
C ARG A 98 8.24 -6.35 10.85
N MET A 99 9.42 -5.73 10.87
CA MET A 99 10.62 -6.32 11.47
C MET A 99 10.41 -6.63 12.96
N ILE A 100 9.75 -5.73 13.70
CA ILE A 100 9.38 -5.95 15.10
C ILE A 100 8.40 -7.13 15.22
N ALA A 101 7.37 -7.17 14.38
CA ALA A 101 6.38 -8.25 14.39
C ALA A 101 7.03 -9.61 14.08
N GLN A 102 7.92 -9.69 13.08
CA GLN A 102 8.65 -10.92 12.74
C GLN A 102 9.49 -11.43 13.91
N GLU A 103 10.23 -10.54 14.57
CA GLU A 103 11.03 -10.89 15.75
C GLU A 103 10.14 -11.39 16.91
N LEU A 104 8.99 -10.73 17.13
CA LEU A 104 8.00 -11.19 18.11
C LEU A 104 7.43 -12.56 17.72
N GLY A 105 7.13 -12.79 16.45
CA GLY A 105 6.65 -14.06 15.94
C GLY A 105 7.63 -15.21 16.19
N ILE A 106 8.93 -14.98 15.97
CA ILE A 106 9.98 -15.95 16.30
C ILE A 106 9.94 -16.29 17.80
N ARG A 107 9.99 -15.27 18.67
CA ARG A 107 10.04 -15.47 20.13
C ARG A 107 8.77 -16.09 20.69
N PHE A 108 7.61 -15.73 20.15
CA PHE A 108 6.33 -16.27 20.59
C PHE A 108 6.17 -17.73 20.18
N TYR A 109 6.61 -18.07 18.97
CA TYR A 109 6.66 -19.45 18.49
C TYR A 109 7.58 -20.31 19.36
N GLU A 110 8.81 -19.84 19.64
CA GLU A 110 9.77 -20.56 20.48
C GLU A 110 9.28 -20.81 21.91
N ARG A 111 8.41 -19.92 22.43
CA ARG A 111 7.78 -20.05 23.75
C ARG A 111 6.44 -20.80 23.74
N GLY A 112 5.98 -21.25 22.57
CA GLY A 112 4.73 -22.01 22.42
C GLY A 112 3.45 -21.18 22.53
N PHE A 113 3.52 -19.84 22.45
CA PHE A 113 2.33 -18.99 22.47
C PHE A 113 1.52 -19.07 21.17
N ILE A 114 2.20 -19.35 20.05
CA ILE A 114 1.62 -19.43 18.70
C ILE A 114 2.17 -20.65 17.96
N GLU A 115 1.43 -21.15 16.97
CA GLU A 115 1.79 -22.38 16.23
C GLU A 115 2.74 -22.13 15.07
N ASN A 116 2.68 -20.94 14.46
CA ASN A 116 3.57 -20.52 13.37
C ASN A 116 4.08 -19.10 13.65
N ARG A 117 5.25 -18.74 13.11
CA ARG A 117 5.86 -17.41 13.33
C ARG A 117 4.97 -16.31 12.76
N GLU A 118 4.30 -16.58 11.66
CA GLU A 118 3.41 -15.68 10.93
C GLU A 118 2.09 -15.42 11.66
N ASP A 119 1.75 -16.23 12.67
CA ASP A 119 0.55 -16.05 13.48
C ASP A 119 0.56 -14.73 14.25
N VAL A 120 1.75 -14.15 14.46
CA VAL A 120 1.92 -12.83 15.07
C VAL A 120 1.17 -11.71 14.34
N TYR A 121 0.94 -11.84 13.03
CA TYR A 121 0.18 -10.86 12.25
C TYR A 121 -1.33 -10.87 12.55
N PHE A 122 -1.81 -11.93 13.22
CA PHE A 122 -3.18 -12.04 13.70
C PHE A 122 -3.32 -11.66 15.18
N CYS A 123 -2.22 -11.29 15.84
CA CYS A 123 -2.24 -10.74 17.19
C CYS A 123 -2.43 -9.22 17.14
N THR A 124 -3.18 -8.68 18.09
CA THR A 124 -3.29 -7.24 18.30
C THR A 124 -2.13 -6.74 19.16
N TRP A 125 -1.78 -5.45 19.04
CA TRP A 125 -0.73 -4.85 19.85
C TRP A 125 -0.98 -4.96 21.39
N PRO A 126 -2.21 -4.77 21.90
CA PRO A 126 -2.51 -4.99 23.32
C PRO A 126 -2.26 -6.44 23.78
N GLU A 127 -2.55 -7.44 22.95
CA GLU A 127 -2.30 -8.85 23.28
C GLU A 127 -0.81 -9.15 23.38
N LEU A 128 -0.03 -8.73 22.37
CA LEU A 128 1.42 -8.89 22.36
C LEU A 128 2.05 -8.23 23.60
N THR A 129 1.67 -6.99 23.88
CA THR A 129 2.22 -6.24 25.03
C THR A 129 1.78 -6.80 26.37
N SER A 130 0.55 -7.30 26.50
CA SER A 130 0.07 -7.94 27.73
C SER A 130 0.87 -9.20 28.06
N ILE A 131 1.20 -10.02 27.06
CA ILE A 131 2.04 -11.20 27.24
C ILE A 131 3.48 -10.83 27.58
N ILE A 132 4.05 -9.85 26.88
CA ILE A 132 5.43 -9.38 27.13
C ILE A 132 5.59 -8.85 28.56
N ASN A 133 4.58 -8.13 29.06
CA ASN A 133 4.61 -7.54 30.40
C ASN A 133 4.14 -8.51 31.51
N GLY A 134 3.74 -9.73 31.16
CA GLY A 134 3.22 -10.72 32.11
C GLY A 134 1.84 -10.41 32.68
N ALA A 135 1.10 -9.46 32.08
CA ALA A 135 -0.29 -9.16 32.45
C ALA A 135 -1.27 -10.23 31.95
N TRP A 136 -0.87 -11.01 30.94
CA TRP A 136 -1.61 -12.15 30.42
C TRP A 136 -0.64 -13.30 30.13
N ASP A 137 -1.04 -14.52 30.44
CA ASP A 137 -0.26 -15.75 30.22
C ASP A 137 -0.40 -16.31 28.80
N GLY A 138 -1.18 -15.66 27.93
CA GLY A 138 -1.44 -16.11 26.57
C GLY A 138 -2.50 -17.22 26.45
N THR A 139 -3.15 -17.61 27.56
CA THR A 139 -4.22 -18.61 27.55
C THR A 139 -5.36 -18.15 26.63
N GLY A 140 -5.63 -18.92 25.56
CA GLY A 140 -6.67 -18.63 24.57
C GLY A 140 -6.19 -17.86 23.34
N LEU A 141 -4.92 -17.42 23.28
CA LEU A 141 -4.39 -16.67 22.14
C LEU A 141 -4.52 -17.45 20.81
N GLN A 142 -4.19 -18.74 20.81
CA GLN A 142 -4.28 -19.58 19.61
C GLN A 142 -5.73 -19.65 19.08
N TYR A 143 -6.73 -19.74 19.96
CA TYR A 143 -8.13 -19.72 19.56
C TYR A 143 -8.51 -18.39 18.88
N LEU A 144 -8.09 -17.25 19.45
CA LEU A 144 -8.32 -15.93 18.84
C LEU A 144 -7.66 -15.79 17.47
N ILE A 145 -6.44 -16.32 17.32
CA ILE A 145 -5.72 -16.33 16.04
C ILE A 145 -6.49 -17.15 15.00
N SER A 146 -6.94 -18.37 15.36
CA SER A 146 -7.71 -19.23 14.46
C SER A 146 -9.01 -18.58 14.01
N ASP A 147 -9.75 -17.94 14.93
CA ASP A 147 -10.98 -17.21 14.62
C ASP A 147 -10.73 -16.05 13.64
N ARG A 148 -9.66 -15.27 13.86
CA ARG A 148 -9.28 -14.16 12.98
C ARG A 148 -8.83 -14.61 11.59
N LYS A 149 -8.12 -15.73 11.50
CA LYS A 149 -7.76 -16.35 10.21
C LYS A 149 -9.02 -16.74 9.43
N ALA A 150 -9.95 -17.43 10.08
CA ALA A 150 -11.23 -17.81 9.46
C ALA A 150 -12.04 -16.59 9.02
N THR A 151 -12.12 -15.56 9.86
CA THR A 151 -12.78 -14.28 9.54
C THR A 151 -12.13 -13.61 8.34
N LYS A 152 -10.79 -13.56 8.28
CA LYS A 152 -10.07 -12.99 7.13
C LYS A 152 -10.41 -13.73 5.84
N GLU A 153 -10.39 -15.06 5.85
CA GLU A 153 -10.75 -15.87 4.67
C GLU A 153 -12.19 -15.64 4.22
N GLU A 154 -13.13 -15.44 5.15
CA GLU A 154 -14.51 -15.08 4.84
C GLU A 154 -14.60 -13.70 4.18
N MET A 155 -13.90 -12.70 4.75
CA MET A 155 -13.90 -11.33 4.24
C MET A 155 -13.21 -11.22 2.86
N GLU A 156 -12.21 -12.05 2.57
CA GLU A 156 -11.55 -12.07 1.26
C GLU A 156 -12.45 -12.64 0.16
N ARG A 157 -13.53 -13.35 0.51
CA ARG A 157 -14.51 -13.88 -0.45
C ARG A 157 -15.58 -12.85 -0.85
N ILE A 158 -15.69 -11.74 -0.15
CA ILE A 158 -16.67 -10.68 -0.45
C ILE A 158 -15.99 -9.50 -1.13
N SER A 159 -16.71 -8.85 -2.05
CA SER A 159 -16.26 -7.57 -2.59
C SER A 159 -16.47 -6.47 -1.55
N PRO A 160 -15.44 -5.63 -1.27
CA PRO A 160 -15.60 -4.53 -0.32
C PRO A 160 -16.61 -3.51 -0.87
N PRO A 161 -17.58 -3.05 -0.06
CA PRO A 161 -18.49 -1.99 -0.48
C PRO A 161 -17.77 -0.66 -0.60
N ASP A 162 -18.19 0.19 -1.55
CA ASP A 162 -17.66 1.54 -1.70
C ASP A 162 -18.08 2.45 -0.53
N ILE A 163 -19.28 2.22 0.01
CA ILE A 163 -19.85 2.99 1.11
C ILE A 163 -20.56 2.05 2.08
N ILE A 164 -20.32 2.26 3.37
CA ILE A 164 -21.11 1.65 4.45
C ILE A 164 -21.93 2.76 5.12
N LEU A 165 -23.26 2.67 5.04
CA LEU A 165 -24.18 3.57 5.74
C LEU A 165 -24.92 2.80 6.82
N GLY A 166 -24.52 3.01 8.08
CA GLY A 166 -25.00 2.18 9.18
C GLY A 166 -24.55 0.73 9.00
N GLN A 167 -25.50 -0.18 8.81
CA GLN A 167 -25.24 -1.61 8.56
C GLN A 167 -25.47 -2.02 7.09
N VAL A 168 -25.73 -1.06 6.20
CA VAL A 168 -26.08 -1.35 4.80
C VAL A 168 -24.87 -1.10 3.90
N PRO A 169 -24.30 -2.14 3.27
CA PRO A 169 -23.28 -1.97 2.23
C PRO A 169 -23.90 -1.40 0.96
N LYS A 170 -23.24 -0.42 0.35
CA LYS A 170 -23.58 0.13 -0.96
C LYS A 170 -22.40 -0.01 -1.91
N TYR A 171 -22.70 -0.51 -3.10
CA TYR A 171 -21.76 -0.72 -4.19
C TYR A 171 -22.03 0.30 -5.28
N ALA A 172 -20.98 0.92 -5.82
CA ALA A 172 -21.08 1.77 -6.99
C ALA A 172 -21.45 0.92 -8.20
N GLU A 173 -22.31 1.44 -9.08
CA GLU A 173 -22.59 0.80 -10.36
C GLU A 173 -21.30 0.74 -11.18
N THR A 174 -21.01 -0.43 -11.75
CA THR A 174 -19.84 -0.61 -12.63
C THR A 174 -19.99 0.30 -13.84
N ILE A 175 -19.27 1.42 -13.87
CA ILE A 175 -19.19 2.27 -15.06
C ILE A 175 -18.47 1.47 -16.14
N THR A 176 -19.23 0.93 -17.08
CA THR A 176 -18.67 0.29 -18.28
C THR A 176 -18.23 1.42 -19.20
N ILE A 177 -16.94 1.75 -19.18
CA ILE A 177 -16.36 2.67 -20.14
C ILE A 177 -16.31 1.91 -21.48
N LEU A 178 -17.26 2.23 -22.37
CA LEU A 178 -17.27 1.79 -23.77
C LEU A 178 -16.09 2.39 -24.55
#